data_AF-A0A5Q3LBN9-F1
#
_entry.id   AF-A0A5Q3LBN9-F1
#
_cell.length_a   1.000
_cell.length_b   1.000
_cell.length_c   1.000
_cell.angle_alpha   90.00
_cell.angle_beta   90.00
_cell.angle_gamma   90.00
#
_symmetry.space_group_name_H-M   'P 1'
#
loop_
_entity.id
_entity.type
_entity.pdbx_description
1 polymer ?
#
loop_
_entity_poly.entity_id
_entity_poly.type
_entity_poly.pdbx_seq_one_letter_code
_entity_poly.pdbx_strand_id
1 'polypeptide(L)'
;MSDTQSTAKLPNQLIWLADAPLFVDSHQIDCFFDAVVQPSSKVVKWLSSRDDGSKVALSAKGKGGGKLDVSSALGPLGKFFPGLGEISAEIEGSGRGDLTSNNHSATEYAPIQSPQRQLLGLTLHYLANQSERVFLIDDPADESWRTKDVLTDVPRALVFLELHGTESNQQSEEHFGTMLIPTAAEFDDGVVVPIYPELTRASGEKPPKYPETGSAVKLLNDRREYWKWFSKEFSADQAMRAIERAASQHGRIRWIDFRVPITNQGDTLHLHVVPAAKYDTGVFAYNFVKRGFKHGLRLVGTLKSEPDMNVLAIYER
;
A
#
# COMPACT_ATOMS: atom_id res chain seq x y z
N MET A 1 -37.60 -22.46 6.06
CA MET A 1 -36.14 -22.64 5.87
C MET A 1 -35.77 -21.89 4.61
N SER A 2 -34.61 -21.21 4.67
CA SER A 2 -33.83 -20.61 3.58
C SER A 2 -34.50 -19.43 2.84
N ASP A 3 -33.83 -18.36 2.44
CA ASP A 3 -32.42 -18.13 2.16
C ASP A 3 -31.99 -16.76 2.72
N THR A 4 -31.06 -16.76 3.67
CA THR A 4 -30.34 -15.53 4.03
C THR A 4 -29.28 -15.32 2.97
N GLN A 5 -29.56 -14.49 1.97
CA GLN A 5 -28.55 -14.03 1.02
C GLN A 5 -27.41 -13.38 1.80
N SER A 6 -26.29 -14.10 1.91
CA SER A 6 -25.05 -13.59 2.46
C SER A 6 -24.55 -12.49 1.53
N THR A 7 -24.88 -11.24 1.88
CA THR A 7 -24.28 -10.06 1.26
C THR A 7 -22.82 -10.04 1.69
N ALA A 8 -21.91 -10.45 0.79
CA ALA A 8 -20.50 -10.31 1.04
C ALA A 8 -20.20 -8.81 1.08
N LYS A 9 -19.98 -8.30 2.30
CA LYS A 9 -19.61 -6.93 2.57
C LYS A 9 -18.12 -6.78 2.31
N LEU A 10 -17.70 -5.70 1.66
CA LEU A 10 -16.32 -5.25 1.80
C LEU A 10 -16.03 -5.19 3.30
N PRO A 11 -14.89 -5.69 3.80
CA PRO A 11 -14.49 -5.40 5.16
C PRO A 11 -14.63 -3.88 5.36
N ASN A 12 -15.42 -3.44 6.35
CA ASN A 12 -15.62 -2.01 6.61
C ASN A 12 -14.28 -1.27 6.74
N GLN A 13 -13.24 -2.01 7.15
CA GLN A 13 -11.82 -1.66 7.19
C GLN A 13 -11.20 -1.26 5.84
N LEU A 14 -11.89 -1.32 4.69
CA LEU A 14 -11.35 -0.92 3.38
C LEU A 14 -12.09 0.26 2.74
N ILE A 15 -13.12 0.80 3.41
CA ILE A 15 -13.93 1.91 2.87
C ILE A 15 -13.09 3.18 2.65
N TRP A 16 -12.07 3.41 3.47
CA TRP A 16 -11.15 4.55 3.37
C TRP A 16 -10.32 4.58 2.08
N LEU A 17 -10.28 3.50 1.28
CA LEU A 17 -9.69 3.54 -0.06
C LEU A 17 -10.41 4.52 -1.00
N ALA A 18 -11.64 4.93 -0.64
CA ALA A 18 -12.40 5.96 -1.33
C ALA A 18 -11.93 7.39 -1.02
N ASP A 19 -11.14 7.59 0.04
CA ASP A 19 -10.63 8.90 0.43
C ASP A 19 -9.51 9.36 -0.52
N ALA A 20 -9.15 10.65 -0.43
CA ALA A 20 -8.03 11.19 -1.18
C ALA A 20 -6.70 10.76 -0.51
N PRO A 21 -5.80 10.06 -1.23
CA PRO A 21 -4.52 9.66 -0.68
C PRO A 21 -3.57 10.86 -0.52
N LEU A 22 -2.78 10.86 0.56
CA LEU A 22 -1.67 11.79 0.76
C LEU A 22 -0.56 11.56 -0.28
N PHE A 23 -0.37 10.29 -0.67
CA PHE A 23 0.63 9.85 -1.62
C PHE A 23 0.17 8.59 -2.35
N VAL A 24 0.49 8.47 -3.65
CA VAL A 24 0.26 7.27 -4.45
C VAL A 24 1.44 7.03 -5.40
N ASP A 25 2.03 5.85 -5.32
CA ASP A 25 3.01 5.39 -6.30
C ASP A 25 2.30 4.81 -7.53
N SER A 26 1.93 5.71 -8.44
CA SER A 26 1.36 5.34 -9.74
C SER A 26 2.17 4.29 -10.49
N HIS A 27 3.51 4.36 -10.49
CA HIS A 27 4.33 3.50 -11.34
C HIS A 27 4.39 2.07 -10.79
N GLN A 28 4.59 1.92 -9.48
CA GLN A 28 4.53 0.60 -8.86
C GLN A 28 3.13 0.00 -8.94
N ILE A 29 2.06 0.80 -8.76
CA ILE A 29 0.69 0.33 -8.94
C ILE A 29 0.45 -0.12 -10.38
N ASP A 30 0.86 0.65 -11.39
CA ASP A 30 0.74 0.29 -12.80
C ASP A 30 1.43 -1.05 -13.08
N CYS A 31 2.69 -1.19 -12.66
CA CYS A 31 3.48 -2.40 -12.86
C CYS A 31 2.86 -3.62 -12.14
N PHE A 32 2.36 -3.41 -10.92
CA PHE A 32 1.78 -4.49 -10.12
C PHE A 32 0.40 -4.90 -10.64
N PHE A 33 -0.43 -3.94 -11.03
CA PHE A 33 -1.70 -4.17 -11.69
C PHE A 33 -1.48 -4.94 -13.00
N ASP A 34 -0.49 -4.52 -13.79
CA ASP A 34 -0.13 -5.21 -15.04
C ASP A 34 0.36 -6.65 -14.79
N ALA A 35 1.08 -6.90 -13.71
CA ALA A 35 1.60 -8.23 -13.38
C ALA A 35 0.53 -9.21 -12.88
N VAL A 36 -0.48 -8.71 -12.15
CA VAL A 36 -1.46 -9.56 -11.44
C VAL A 36 -2.81 -9.60 -12.14
N VAL A 37 -3.28 -8.46 -12.63
CA VAL A 37 -4.66 -8.30 -13.12
C VAL A 37 -4.73 -8.38 -14.64
N GLN A 38 -3.68 -7.95 -15.37
CA GLN A 38 -3.81 -7.67 -16.79
C GLN A 38 -4.34 -8.89 -17.57
N PRO A 39 -5.45 -8.73 -18.33
CA PRO A 39 -5.82 -9.71 -19.33
C PRO A 39 -4.76 -9.76 -20.45
N SER A 40 -4.70 -10.85 -21.21
CA SER A 40 -3.65 -11.15 -22.20
C SER A 40 -3.54 -10.20 -23.42
N SER A 41 -4.15 -9.01 -23.37
CA SER A 41 -4.17 -8.05 -24.47
C SER A 41 -4.26 -6.63 -23.94
N LYS A 42 -3.30 -5.78 -24.34
CA LYS A 42 -3.41 -4.32 -24.21
C LYS A 42 -4.42 -3.80 -25.23
N VAL A 43 -5.33 -2.92 -24.81
CA VAL A 43 -6.14 -2.14 -25.75
C VAL A 43 -5.20 -1.14 -26.43
N VAL A 44 -4.68 -1.53 -27.60
CA VAL A 44 -3.95 -0.63 -28.49
C VAL A 44 -4.96 -0.06 -29.48
N LYS A 45 -5.09 1.26 -29.43
CA LYS A 45 -5.87 2.16 -30.31
C LYS A 45 -6.32 1.56 -31.66
N TRP A 46 -7.64 1.47 -31.82
CA TRP A 46 -8.46 1.55 -33.03
C TRP A 46 -7.82 1.14 -34.38
N LEU A 47 -8.08 -0.10 -34.77
CA LEU A 47 -8.20 -0.50 -36.17
C LEU A 47 -9.60 -1.07 -36.38
N SER A 48 -10.42 -0.32 -37.10
CA SER A 48 -11.68 -0.78 -37.64
C SER A 48 -11.41 -1.94 -38.61
N SER A 49 -11.66 -3.17 -38.17
CA SER A 49 -12.24 -4.25 -38.98
C SER A 49 -12.12 -5.59 -38.25
N ARG A 50 -13.30 -6.19 -38.03
CA ARG A 50 -13.62 -7.63 -38.00
C ARG A 50 -12.85 -8.56 -37.05
N ASP A 51 -13.66 -9.22 -36.22
CA ASP A 51 -13.57 -10.62 -35.78
C ASP A 51 -12.19 -11.27 -35.82
N ASP A 52 -11.61 -11.50 -34.64
CA ASP A 52 -11.51 -12.87 -34.15
C ASP A 52 -11.28 -12.92 -32.64
N GLY A 53 -11.93 -13.89 -32.01
CA GLY A 53 -12.07 -13.98 -30.56
C GLY A 53 -10.80 -14.44 -29.85
N SER A 54 -10.33 -13.62 -28.91
CA SER A 54 -9.56 -14.08 -27.76
C SER A 54 -10.16 -13.49 -26.49
N LYS A 55 -11.04 -14.26 -25.84
CA LYS A 55 -11.69 -13.92 -24.56
C LYS A 55 -10.88 -14.55 -23.43
N VAL A 56 -10.35 -13.74 -22.52
CA VAL A 56 -9.86 -14.22 -21.22
C VAL A 56 -10.99 -14.04 -20.22
N ALA A 57 -11.58 -15.15 -19.78
CA ALA A 57 -12.52 -15.18 -18.68
C ALA A 57 -11.75 -15.46 -17.38
N LEU A 58 -11.83 -14.54 -16.41
CA LEU A 58 -11.46 -14.82 -15.02
C LEU A 58 -12.55 -15.72 -14.42
N SER A 59 -12.38 -17.03 -14.57
CA SER A 59 -13.17 -18.02 -13.83
C SER A 59 -12.30 -18.61 -12.72
N ALA A 60 -12.55 -18.17 -11.48
CA ALA A 60 -11.93 -18.76 -10.30
C ALA A 60 -12.53 -20.17 -10.10
N LYS A 61 -11.82 -21.19 -10.59
CA LYS A 61 -12.19 -22.59 -10.38
C LYS A 61 -11.65 -23.03 -9.03
N GLY A 62 -12.37 -22.71 -7.96
CA GLY A 62 -12.10 -23.24 -6.63
C GLY A 62 -12.15 -24.78 -6.65
N LYS A 63 -11.14 -25.45 -6.09
CA LYS A 63 -11.12 -26.89 -5.85
C LYS A 63 -12.20 -27.24 -4.81
N GLY A 64 -13.45 -27.32 -5.25
CA GLY A 64 -14.59 -27.59 -4.41
C GLY A 64 -15.88 -26.98 -4.93
N GLY A 65 -16.29 -27.31 -6.16
CA GLY A 65 -17.69 -27.34 -6.62
C GLY A 65 -18.62 -26.13 -6.45
N GLY A 66 -18.19 -25.01 -5.88
CA GLY A 66 -18.98 -23.79 -5.72
C GLY A 66 -18.50 -22.72 -6.68
N LYS A 67 -19.38 -22.22 -7.54
CA LYS A 67 -19.15 -20.95 -8.24
C LYS A 67 -19.17 -19.85 -7.18
N LEU A 68 -18.03 -19.22 -6.92
CA LEU A 68 -18.00 -17.97 -6.18
C LEU A 68 -18.52 -16.89 -7.14
N ASP A 69 -19.69 -16.34 -6.85
CA ASP A 69 -20.32 -15.28 -7.65
C ASP A 69 -19.68 -13.93 -7.27
N VAL A 70 -18.77 -13.43 -8.10
CA VAL A 70 -17.99 -12.22 -7.83
C VAL A 70 -18.92 -11.00 -7.74
N SER A 71 -20.03 -10.98 -8.50
CA SER A 71 -21.10 -9.98 -8.39
C SER A 71 -21.61 -9.77 -6.95
N SER A 72 -21.67 -10.84 -6.16
CA SER A 72 -22.23 -10.82 -4.80
C SER A 72 -21.29 -10.23 -3.75
N ALA A 73 -19.97 -10.28 -3.98
CA ALA A 73 -18.94 -9.65 -3.15
C ALA A 73 -18.74 -8.15 -3.48
N LEU A 74 -19.21 -7.71 -4.65
CA LEU A 74 -19.05 -6.35 -5.16
C LEU A 74 -20.30 -5.46 -5.02
N GLY A 75 -21.44 -6.02 -4.60
CA GLY A 75 -22.69 -5.26 -4.43
C GLY A 75 -22.61 -3.98 -3.57
N PRO A 76 -21.84 -3.94 -2.46
CA PRO A 76 -21.64 -2.72 -1.67
C PRO A 76 -20.67 -1.73 -2.32
N LEU A 77 -19.72 -2.23 -3.11
CA LEU A 77 -18.65 -1.44 -3.72
C LEU A 77 -19.15 -0.50 -4.81
N GLY A 78 -20.15 -0.92 -5.59
CA GLY A 78 -20.81 -0.06 -6.58
C GLY A 78 -21.46 1.19 -5.98
N LYS A 79 -21.77 1.18 -4.66
CA LYS A 79 -22.36 2.34 -3.95
C LYS A 79 -21.33 3.39 -3.54
N PHE A 80 -20.13 2.95 -3.12
CA PHE A 80 -19.06 3.86 -2.69
C PHE A 80 -18.16 4.29 -3.85
N PHE A 81 -18.09 3.47 -4.90
CA PHE A 81 -17.30 3.73 -6.09
C PHE A 81 -18.18 3.62 -7.34
N PRO A 82 -18.96 4.67 -7.68
CA PRO A 82 -19.68 4.72 -8.95
C PRO A 82 -18.70 4.41 -10.10
N GLY A 83 -19.05 3.44 -10.96
CA GLY A 83 -18.20 2.89 -12.02
C GLY A 83 -17.61 1.49 -11.76
N LEU A 84 -17.57 0.98 -10.51
CA LEU A 84 -17.17 -0.42 -10.27
C LEU A 84 -18.16 -1.44 -10.82
N GLY A 85 -19.45 -1.09 -10.91
CA GLY A 85 -20.48 -1.92 -11.53
C GLY A 85 -20.27 -2.17 -13.02
N GLU A 86 -19.63 -1.23 -13.72
CA GLU A 86 -19.27 -1.37 -15.14
C GLU A 86 -18.05 -2.29 -15.32
N ILE A 87 -17.07 -2.22 -14.41
CA ILE A 87 -15.94 -3.15 -14.36
C ILE A 87 -16.42 -4.58 -14.10
N SER A 88 -17.37 -4.79 -13.19
CA SER A 88 -17.98 -6.12 -12.99
C SER A 88 -18.82 -6.58 -14.19
N ALA A 89 -19.49 -5.66 -14.89
CA ALA A 89 -20.28 -5.98 -16.09
C ALA A 89 -19.39 -6.32 -17.30
N GLU A 90 -18.21 -5.72 -17.45
CA GLU A 90 -17.20 -6.16 -18.44
C GLU A 90 -16.57 -7.51 -18.06
N ILE A 91 -16.44 -7.81 -16.76
CA ILE A 91 -15.84 -9.06 -16.26
C ILE A 91 -16.83 -10.24 -16.29
N GLU A 92 -18.12 -10.04 -16.04
CA GLU A 92 -19.16 -11.10 -16.07
C GLU A 92 -19.96 -11.14 -17.38
N GLY A 93 -20.10 -10.01 -18.07
CA GLY A 93 -21.04 -9.82 -19.17
C GLY A 93 -20.46 -10.06 -20.56
N SER A 94 -20.00 -11.28 -20.85
CA SER A 94 -19.90 -11.75 -22.25
C SER A 94 -21.17 -12.49 -22.70
N GLY A 95 -22.33 -12.06 -22.18
CA GLY A 95 -23.65 -12.50 -22.58
C GLY A 95 -24.10 -11.79 -23.86
N ARG A 96 -24.22 -12.55 -24.94
CA ARG A 96 -24.70 -12.12 -26.25
C ARG A 96 -26.13 -11.56 -26.13
N GLY A 97 -26.26 -10.24 -26.10
CA GLY A 97 -27.52 -9.54 -26.30
C GLY A 97 -27.57 -9.02 -27.72
N ASP A 98 -28.29 -9.72 -28.60
CA ASP A 98 -28.71 -9.16 -29.89
C ASP A 98 -29.68 -8.00 -29.62
N LEU A 99 -29.26 -6.78 -29.93
CA LEU A 99 -30.15 -5.63 -30.05
C LEU A 99 -29.81 -4.89 -31.36
N THR A 100 -30.56 -5.24 -32.39
CA THR A 100 -30.79 -4.41 -33.58
C THR A 100 -31.42 -3.08 -33.18
N SER A 101 -30.80 -1.95 -33.51
CA SER A 101 -31.46 -0.76 -34.09
C SER A 101 -30.51 0.45 -34.22
N ASN A 102 -30.30 0.84 -35.48
CA ASN A 102 -30.02 2.15 -36.07
C ASN A 102 -29.60 3.37 -35.22
N ASN A 103 -28.55 4.03 -35.73
CA ASN A 103 -28.18 5.45 -35.58
C ASN A 103 -28.22 6.03 -34.16
N HIS A 104 -27.14 5.80 -33.42
CA HIS A 104 -26.78 6.61 -32.27
C HIS A 104 -25.30 6.97 -32.36
N SER A 105 -24.98 8.25 -32.12
CA SER A 105 -23.62 8.65 -31.79
C SER A 105 -23.22 7.89 -30.53
N ALA A 106 -22.35 6.89 -30.68
CA ALA A 106 -21.82 6.15 -29.56
C ALA A 106 -20.80 7.05 -28.85
N THR A 107 -21.18 7.59 -27.69
CA THR A 107 -20.20 8.11 -26.74
C THR A 107 -19.53 6.89 -26.11
N GLU A 108 -18.33 6.57 -26.57
CA GLU A 108 -17.52 5.52 -25.99
C GLU A 108 -16.90 6.04 -24.68
N TYR A 109 -17.25 5.41 -23.57
CA TYR A 109 -16.67 5.70 -22.27
C TYR A 109 -15.42 4.84 -22.11
N ALA A 110 -14.25 5.46 -22.02
CA ALA A 110 -13.02 4.74 -21.70
C ALA A 110 -12.94 4.48 -20.18
N PRO A 111 -12.51 3.28 -19.75
CA PRO A 111 -12.32 3.02 -18.33
C PRO A 111 -11.27 3.96 -17.73
N ILE A 112 -11.57 4.53 -16.56
CA ILE A 112 -10.66 5.43 -15.85
C ILE A 112 -9.46 4.61 -15.33
N GLN A 113 -8.31 4.76 -15.96
CA GLN A 113 -7.04 4.18 -15.54
C GLN A 113 -6.29 5.12 -14.58
N SER A 114 -6.91 5.46 -13.45
CA SER A 114 -6.19 6.16 -12.39
C SER A 114 -5.49 5.17 -11.47
N PRO A 115 -4.35 5.53 -10.86
CA PRO A 115 -3.67 4.69 -9.87
C PRO A 115 -4.59 4.24 -8.73
N GLN A 116 -5.51 5.09 -8.28
CA GLN A 116 -6.48 4.75 -7.24
C GLN A 116 -7.46 3.67 -7.73
N ARG A 117 -7.93 3.76 -8.98
CA ARG A 117 -8.81 2.75 -9.58
C ARG A 117 -8.10 1.43 -9.81
N GLN A 118 -6.84 1.46 -10.22
CA GLN A 118 -6.02 0.25 -10.33
C GLN A 118 -5.74 -0.39 -8.97
N LEU A 119 -5.41 0.40 -7.94
CA LEU A 119 -5.22 -0.11 -6.58
C LEU A 119 -6.48 -0.78 -6.04
N LEU A 120 -7.64 -0.19 -6.32
CA LEU A 120 -8.93 -0.79 -6.00
C LEU A 120 -9.12 -2.10 -6.79
N GLY A 121 -8.88 -2.10 -8.10
CA GLY A 121 -8.96 -3.31 -8.92
C GLY A 121 -8.04 -4.45 -8.43
N LEU A 122 -6.80 -4.13 -8.03
CA LEU A 122 -5.86 -5.05 -7.38
C LEU A 122 -6.45 -5.60 -6.08
N THR A 123 -7.00 -4.74 -5.24
CA THR A 123 -7.61 -5.13 -3.97
C THR A 123 -8.75 -6.13 -4.20
N LEU A 124 -9.63 -5.84 -5.15
CA LEU A 124 -10.75 -6.74 -5.51
C LEU A 124 -10.26 -8.05 -6.09
N HIS A 125 -9.26 -8.02 -6.97
CA HIS A 125 -8.67 -9.21 -7.54
C HIS A 125 -8.10 -10.12 -6.45
N TYR A 126 -7.34 -9.56 -5.51
CA TYR A 126 -6.78 -10.28 -4.38
C TYR A 126 -7.87 -10.86 -3.47
N LEU A 127 -8.88 -10.07 -3.08
CA LEU A 127 -9.99 -10.56 -2.26
C LEU A 127 -10.76 -11.71 -2.92
N ALA A 128 -10.90 -11.70 -4.25
CA ALA A 128 -11.63 -12.73 -4.98
C ALA A 128 -10.80 -14.00 -5.26
N ASN A 129 -9.49 -13.88 -5.49
CA ASN A 129 -8.67 -14.96 -6.01
C ASN A 129 -7.53 -15.41 -5.08
N GLN A 130 -7.14 -14.59 -4.11
CA GLN A 130 -5.95 -14.74 -3.27
C GLN A 130 -6.22 -14.14 -1.87
N SER A 131 -7.39 -14.42 -1.28
CA SER A 131 -7.84 -13.77 -0.05
C SER A 131 -6.91 -14.05 1.15
N GLU A 132 -6.25 -15.20 1.15
CA GLU A 132 -5.19 -15.59 2.09
C GLU A 132 -3.92 -14.74 1.97
N ARG A 133 -3.77 -13.96 0.91
CA ARG A 133 -2.67 -13.04 0.66
C ARG A 133 -3.05 -11.57 0.94
N VAL A 134 -4.24 -11.32 1.50
CA VAL A 134 -4.69 -10.00 1.94
C VAL A 134 -4.64 -9.91 3.46
N PHE A 135 -3.93 -8.91 3.95
CA PHE A 135 -3.79 -8.69 5.40
C PHE A 135 -4.30 -7.29 5.76
N LEU A 136 -5.28 -7.25 6.67
CA LEU A 136 -5.82 -6.02 7.26
C LEU A 136 -5.27 -5.93 8.68
N ILE A 137 -4.31 -5.03 8.89
CA ILE A 137 -3.49 -4.99 10.10
C ILE A 137 -3.83 -3.73 10.89
N ASP A 138 -4.60 -3.91 11.96
CA ASP A 138 -4.95 -2.85 12.91
C ASP A 138 -3.89 -2.70 14.02
N ASP A 139 -3.21 -3.81 14.37
CA ASP A 139 -2.10 -3.87 15.30
C ASP A 139 -0.81 -4.34 14.58
N PRO A 140 0.15 -3.44 14.31
CA PRO A 140 1.40 -3.82 13.66
C PRO A 140 2.26 -4.80 14.48
N ALA A 141 2.02 -4.91 15.80
CA ALA A 141 2.74 -5.83 16.67
C ALA A 141 2.37 -7.30 16.42
N ASP A 142 1.20 -7.58 15.82
CA ASP A 142 0.82 -8.93 15.43
C ASP A 142 1.91 -9.56 14.54
N GLU A 143 2.28 -10.80 14.83
CA GLU A 143 3.29 -11.56 14.09
C GLU A 143 2.70 -12.38 12.94
N SER A 144 1.37 -12.56 12.91
CA SER A 144 0.66 -13.43 11.96
C SER A 144 0.98 -13.09 10.49
N TRP A 145 1.12 -11.80 10.18
CA TRP A 145 1.40 -11.26 8.85
C TRP A 145 2.90 -11.10 8.54
N ARG A 146 3.78 -11.44 9.50
CA ARG A 146 5.24 -11.37 9.37
C ARG A 146 5.91 -12.74 9.50
N THR A 147 5.13 -13.81 9.39
CA THR A 147 5.67 -15.17 9.34
C THR A 147 6.51 -15.37 8.08
N LYS A 148 7.48 -16.28 8.15
CA LYS A 148 8.41 -16.54 7.04
C LYS A 148 7.67 -16.86 5.73
N ASP A 149 6.63 -17.67 5.80
CA ASP A 149 5.87 -18.10 4.63
C ASP A 149 5.14 -16.90 4.00
N VAL A 150 4.51 -16.05 4.81
CA VAL A 150 3.88 -14.81 4.32
C VAL A 150 4.89 -13.89 3.61
N LEU A 151 6.08 -13.70 4.20
CA LEU A 151 7.14 -12.82 3.68
C LEU A 151 7.87 -13.37 2.45
N THR A 152 7.78 -14.66 2.15
CA THR A 152 8.56 -15.30 1.08
C THR A 152 7.73 -15.84 -0.07
N ASP A 153 6.47 -16.19 0.18
CA ASP A 153 5.59 -16.76 -0.83
C ASP A 153 5.18 -15.76 -1.92
N VAL A 154 4.72 -16.33 -3.05
CA VAL A 154 4.23 -15.61 -4.23
C VAL A 154 2.77 -15.99 -4.53
N PRO A 155 1.94 -15.06 -5.01
CA PRO A 155 2.23 -13.63 -5.18
C PRO A 155 2.47 -12.92 -3.84
N ARG A 156 3.17 -11.78 -3.85
CA ARG A 156 3.45 -11.03 -2.61
C ARG A 156 2.15 -10.64 -1.93
N ALA A 157 2.14 -10.67 -0.61
CA ALA A 157 0.97 -10.30 0.19
C ALA A 157 0.65 -8.81 0.02
N LEU A 158 -0.64 -8.50 -0.15
CA LEU A 158 -1.18 -7.14 -0.17
C LEU A 158 -1.61 -6.77 1.26
N VAL A 159 -0.96 -5.76 1.83
CA VAL A 159 -1.16 -5.33 3.21
C VAL A 159 -1.83 -3.98 3.27
N PHE A 160 -2.82 -3.89 4.15
CA PHE A 160 -3.47 -2.67 4.57
C PHE A 160 -3.12 -2.46 6.04
N LEU A 161 -2.21 -1.53 6.31
CA LEU A 161 -1.63 -1.32 7.64
C LEU A 161 -2.15 -0.02 8.25
N GLU A 162 -2.81 -0.11 9.40
CA GLU A 162 -3.14 1.06 10.20
C GLU A 162 -2.00 1.38 11.18
N LEU A 163 -1.55 2.62 11.15
CA LEU A 163 -0.59 3.19 12.09
C LEU A 163 -1.29 4.29 12.89
N HIS A 164 -1.21 4.21 14.21
CA HIS A 164 -1.93 5.11 15.11
C HIS A 164 -1.13 6.39 15.37
N GLY A 165 -1.80 7.53 15.42
CA GLY A 165 -1.16 8.81 15.76
C GLY A 165 -0.99 8.99 17.26
N THR A 166 -0.19 9.96 17.67
CA THR A 166 -0.06 10.30 19.09
C THR A 166 -1.35 10.82 19.71
N GLU A 167 -2.24 11.43 18.91
CA GLU A 167 -3.54 11.93 19.41
C GLU A 167 -4.53 10.79 19.69
N SER A 168 -4.47 9.68 18.95
CA SER A 168 -5.33 8.51 19.16
C SER A 168 -4.89 7.63 20.34
N ASN A 169 -3.63 7.71 20.77
CA ASN A 169 -3.07 6.84 21.81
C ASN A 169 -3.42 7.26 23.25
N GLN A 170 -4.27 8.27 23.44
CA GLN A 170 -4.70 8.69 24.78
C GLN A 170 -5.62 7.68 25.48
N GLN A 171 -6.06 6.60 24.80
CA GLN A 171 -7.04 5.65 25.35
C GLN A 171 -6.56 4.20 25.52
N SER A 172 -5.36 3.81 25.07
CA SER A 172 -4.82 2.46 25.34
C SER A 172 -3.30 2.48 25.50
N GLU A 173 -2.79 1.92 26.58
CA GLU A 173 -1.34 1.76 26.85
C GLU A 173 -0.62 0.86 25.83
N GLU A 174 -1.37 0.17 24.95
CA GLU A 174 -0.85 -0.84 24.03
C GLU A 174 -0.39 -0.28 22.67
N HIS A 175 -0.80 0.92 22.27
CA HIS A 175 -0.44 1.48 20.96
C HIS A 175 0.74 2.45 21.03
N PHE A 176 1.82 2.12 20.29
CA PHE A 176 2.94 3.03 20.05
C PHE A 176 2.57 4.00 18.93
N GLY A 177 2.91 5.28 19.08
CA GLY A 177 2.62 6.29 18.06
C GLY A 177 3.40 6.04 16.77
N THR A 178 2.87 6.51 15.64
CA THR A 178 3.50 6.40 14.32
C THR A 178 4.83 7.16 14.30
N MET A 179 5.95 6.45 14.35
CA MET A 179 7.30 7.05 14.31
C MET A 179 7.98 6.66 13.00
N LEU A 180 7.99 7.57 12.04
CA LEU A 180 8.67 7.38 10.75
C LEU A 180 10.12 7.84 10.86
N ILE A 181 11.04 6.90 11.11
CA ILE A 181 12.47 7.18 11.24
C ILE A 181 13.10 7.13 9.84
N PRO A 182 13.44 8.27 9.19
CA PRO A 182 14.06 8.24 7.87
C PRO A 182 15.47 7.67 7.96
N THR A 183 15.80 6.75 7.06
CA THR A 183 17.10 6.07 7.03
C THR A 183 17.98 6.59 5.92
N ALA A 184 17.58 6.42 4.66
CA ALA A 184 18.29 6.93 3.50
C ALA A 184 17.30 7.39 2.42
N ALA A 185 17.74 8.31 1.56
CA ALA A 185 16.96 8.76 0.40
C ALA A 185 17.89 8.99 -0.80
N GLU A 186 17.39 8.68 -2.00
CA GLU A 186 17.97 9.12 -3.27
C GLU A 186 17.22 10.37 -3.77
N PHE A 187 17.97 11.32 -4.31
CA PHE A 187 17.45 12.59 -4.82
C PHE A 187 17.61 12.73 -6.33
N ASP A 188 17.05 13.80 -6.91
CA ASP A 188 17.05 14.07 -8.37
C ASP A 188 18.44 14.05 -9.02
N ASP A 189 19.48 14.43 -8.27
CA ASP A 189 20.88 14.39 -8.72
C ASP A 189 21.49 12.98 -8.70
N GLY A 190 20.75 11.96 -8.25
CA GLY A 190 21.16 10.57 -8.12
C GLY A 190 21.99 10.29 -6.87
N VAL A 191 22.19 11.26 -5.97
CA VAL A 191 22.94 11.07 -4.73
C VAL A 191 22.06 10.38 -3.69
N VAL A 192 22.63 9.36 -3.03
CA VAL A 192 22.01 8.69 -1.89
C VAL A 192 22.57 9.28 -0.60
N VAL A 193 21.69 9.82 0.25
CA VAL A 193 22.07 10.45 1.52
C VAL A 193 21.48 9.67 2.69
N PRO A 194 22.31 9.23 3.66
CA PRO A 194 21.80 8.74 4.93
C PRO A 194 21.22 9.89 5.75
N ILE A 195 19.94 9.81 6.11
CA ILE A 195 19.20 10.84 6.85
C ILE A 195 19.26 10.60 8.36
N TYR A 196 19.25 9.34 8.80
CA TYR A 196 19.27 8.99 10.22
C TYR A 196 20.42 9.61 11.06
N PRO A 197 21.63 9.90 10.53
CA PRO A 197 22.70 10.51 11.31
C PRO A 197 22.37 11.93 11.79
N GLU A 198 21.39 12.60 11.17
CA GLU A 198 20.93 13.93 11.59
C GLU A 198 19.92 13.88 12.75
N LEU A 199 19.38 12.71 13.08
CA LEU A 199 18.41 12.55 14.16
C LEU A 199 19.17 12.48 15.49
N THR A 200 19.08 13.54 16.29
CA THR A 200 19.84 13.67 17.55
C THR A 200 18.92 13.77 18.75
N ARG A 201 19.40 13.38 19.93
CA ARG A 201 18.70 13.67 21.19
C ARG A 201 18.44 15.16 21.33
N ALA A 202 17.50 15.52 22.21
CA ALA A 202 17.33 16.91 22.65
C ALA A 202 18.63 17.51 23.25
N SER A 203 19.51 16.66 23.80
CA SER A 203 20.84 17.04 24.28
C SER A 203 21.89 17.25 23.18
N GLY A 204 21.56 16.97 21.91
CA GLY A 204 22.50 17.00 20.77
C GLY A 204 23.35 15.74 20.61
N GLU A 205 23.13 14.71 21.44
CA GLU A 205 23.82 13.43 21.30
C GLU A 205 23.43 12.72 20.01
N LYS A 206 24.44 12.23 19.28
CA LYS A 206 24.28 11.49 18.02
C LYS A 206 23.80 10.06 18.27
N PRO A 207 23.18 9.41 17.26
CA PRO A 207 22.83 8.00 17.36
C PRO A 207 24.02 7.10 17.70
N PRO A 208 23.79 5.98 18.42
CA PRO A 208 24.82 4.96 18.61
C PRO A 208 25.29 4.40 17.26
N LYS A 209 26.47 3.75 17.24
CA LYS A 209 26.95 3.06 16.04
C LYS A 209 26.07 1.83 15.76
N TYR A 210 25.73 1.60 14.49
CA TYR A 210 25.00 0.39 14.10
C TYR A 210 25.82 -0.88 14.37
N PRO A 211 25.23 -1.94 14.96
CA PRO A 211 25.94 -3.17 15.27
C PRO A 211 26.13 -4.05 14.00
N GLU A 212 27.39 -4.19 13.59
CA GLU A 212 27.78 -4.96 12.39
C GLU A 212 28.46 -6.30 12.72
N THR A 213 29.00 -6.45 13.92
CA THR A 213 29.84 -7.61 14.31
C THR A 213 29.31 -8.32 15.55
N GLY A 214 29.19 -9.65 15.51
CA GLY A 214 28.76 -10.45 16.65
C GLY A 214 28.17 -11.80 16.23
N SER A 215 27.73 -12.61 17.20
CA SER A 215 26.91 -13.79 16.92
C SER A 215 25.50 -13.36 16.48
N ALA A 216 24.76 -14.22 15.77
CA ALA A 216 23.43 -13.90 15.26
C ALA A 216 22.46 -13.44 16.37
N VAL A 217 22.45 -14.13 17.52
CA VAL A 217 21.58 -13.78 18.67
C VAL A 217 21.98 -12.43 19.27
N LYS A 218 23.29 -12.17 19.41
CA LYS A 218 23.78 -10.89 19.93
C LYS A 218 23.43 -9.76 18.98
N LEU A 219 23.67 -9.93 17.68
CA LEU A 219 23.34 -8.94 16.65
C LEU A 219 21.84 -8.62 16.63
N LEU A 220 20.97 -9.62 16.79
CA LEU A 220 19.52 -9.38 16.87
C LEU A 220 19.17 -8.44 18.03
N ASN A 221 19.70 -8.72 19.23
CA ASN A 221 19.45 -7.90 20.41
C ASN A 221 20.08 -6.50 20.31
N ASP A 222 21.32 -6.41 19.83
CA ASP A 222 22.01 -5.14 19.66
C ASP A 222 21.29 -4.24 18.63
N ARG A 223 20.75 -4.83 17.54
CA ARG A 223 19.97 -4.11 16.53
C ARG A 223 18.62 -3.62 17.08
N ARG A 224 17.98 -4.42 17.93
CA ARG A 224 16.75 -4.02 18.64
C ARG A 224 17.00 -2.82 19.53
N GLU A 225 18.06 -2.86 20.34
CA GLU A 225 18.44 -1.72 21.20
C GLU A 225 18.83 -0.49 20.38
N TYR A 226 19.51 -0.68 19.24
CA TYR A 226 19.79 0.41 18.30
C TYR A 226 18.52 1.11 17.81
N TRP A 227 17.50 0.37 17.34
CA TRP A 227 16.26 0.98 16.85
C TRP A 227 15.41 1.56 17.99
N LYS A 228 15.42 0.93 19.16
CA LYS A 228 14.76 1.42 20.36
C LYS A 228 15.29 2.78 20.80
N TRP A 229 16.59 3.04 20.60
CA TRP A 229 17.17 4.38 20.81
C TRP A 229 16.46 5.43 19.94
N PHE A 230 16.26 5.17 18.64
CA PHE A 230 15.56 6.11 17.77
C PHE A 230 14.11 6.30 18.17
N SER A 231 13.39 5.23 18.53
CA SER A 231 12.01 5.33 19.00
C SER A 231 11.88 6.22 20.23
N LYS A 232 12.80 6.09 21.19
CA LYS A 232 12.80 6.86 22.43
C LYS A 232 13.07 8.35 22.19
N GLU A 233 13.97 8.64 21.27
CA GLU A 233 14.46 10.01 21.01
C GLU A 233 13.77 10.63 19.79
N PHE A 234 12.72 10.00 19.27
CA PHE A 234 12.07 10.41 18.03
C PHE A 234 11.45 11.80 18.14
N SER A 235 11.69 12.62 17.13
CA SER A 235 11.01 13.90 16.93
C SER A 235 10.58 14.01 15.48
N ALA A 236 9.27 14.07 15.24
CA ALA A 236 8.73 14.25 13.90
C ALA A 236 9.23 15.55 13.23
N ASP A 237 9.46 16.60 14.02
CA ASP A 237 10.01 17.86 13.52
C ASP A 237 11.47 17.73 13.09
N GLN A 238 12.30 17.02 13.87
CA GLN A 238 13.68 16.75 13.46
C GLN A 238 13.73 15.87 12.22
N ALA A 239 12.92 14.80 12.17
CA ALA A 239 12.86 13.90 11.03
C ALA A 239 12.44 14.62 9.75
N MET A 240 11.38 15.45 9.81
CA MET A 240 10.95 16.27 8.68
C MET A 240 12.04 17.24 8.22
N ARG A 241 12.66 17.97 9.16
CA ARG A 241 13.72 18.94 8.83
C ARG A 241 14.98 18.30 8.27
N ALA A 242 15.33 17.10 8.71
CA ALA A 242 16.47 16.35 8.18
C ALA A 242 16.24 15.98 6.70
N ILE A 243 15.02 15.56 6.36
CA ILE A 243 14.61 15.29 4.98
C ILE A 243 14.64 16.58 4.14
N GLU A 244 14.04 17.66 4.64
CA GLU A 244 14.02 18.96 3.94
C GLU A 244 15.42 19.51 3.71
N ARG A 245 16.33 19.36 4.69
CA ARG A 245 17.72 19.81 4.56
C ARG A 245 18.44 19.03 3.47
N ALA A 246 18.33 17.70 3.46
CA ALA A 246 18.93 16.89 2.40
C ALA A 246 18.37 17.28 1.02
N ALA A 247 17.05 17.48 0.92
CA ALA A 247 16.40 17.92 -0.31
C ALA A 247 16.83 19.32 -0.77
N SER A 248 17.09 20.25 0.15
CA SER A 248 17.58 21.59 -0.20
C SER A 248 18.96 21.57 -0.89
N GLN A 249 19.72 20.48 -0.71
CA GLN A 249 21.05 20.30 -1.30
C GLN A 249 21.00 19.47 -2.59
N HIS A 250 20.09 18.48 -2.65
CA HIS A 250 20.12 17.44 -3.70
C HIS A 250 18.87 17.40 -4.61
N GLY A 251 17.84 18.19 -4.32
CA GLY A 251 16.61 18.26 -5.10
C GLY A 251 15.47 17.43 -4.52
N ARG A 252 14.55 16.95 -5.37
CA ARG A 252 13.38 16.17 -4.90
C ARG A 252 13.75 14.72 -4.62
N ILE A 253 12.96 14.10 -3.75
CA ILE A 253 13.13 12.69 -3.39
C ILE A 253 12.69 11.80 -4.56
N ARG A 254 13.58 10.91 -5.01
CA ARG A 254 13.25 9.81 -5.92
C ARG A 254 12.70 8.63 -5.15
N TRP A 255 13.40 8.21 -4.09
CA TRP A 255 12.92 7.24 -3.10
C TRP A 255 13.47 7.57 -1.71
N ILE A 256 12.78 7.10 -0.68
CA ILE A 256 13.17 7.25 0.71
C ILE A 256 12.74 6.02 1.50
N ASP A 257 13.66 5.55 2.35
CA ASP A 257 13.46 4.42 3.23
C ASP A 257 13.22 4.87 4.66
N PHE A 258 12.21 4.29 5.31
CA PHE A 258 11.91 4.53 6.71
C PHE A 258 11.98 3.23 7.52
N ARG A 259 12.29 3.38 8.82
CA ARG A 259 12.00 2.37 9.82
C ARG A 259 10.84 2.85 10.67
N VAL A 260 9.82 2.00 10.80
CA VAL A 260 8.67 2.22 11.67
C VAL A 260 8.75 1.20 12.79
N PRO A 261 8.93 1.62 14.05
CA PRO A 261 8.79 0.72 15.19
C PRO A 261 7.42 0.05 15.13
N ILE A 262 7.39 -1.27 15.27
CA ILE A 262 6.15 -2.06 15.29
C ILE A 262 5.97 -2.79 16.63
N THR A 263 7.00 -2.79 17.48
CA THR A 263 6.93 -3.27 18.86
C THR A 263 7.73 -2.35 19.77
N ASN A 264 7.43 -2.38 21.07
CA ASN A 264 8.24 -1.69 22.10
C ASN A 264 9.60 -2.36 22.36
N GLN A 265 9.87 -3.51 21.73
CA GLN A 265 11.12 -4.25 21.85
C GLN A 265 12.17 -3.84 20.81
N GLY A 266 11.85 -2.88 19.94
CA GLY A 266 12.76 -2.40 18.90
C GLY A 266 12.68 -3.16 17.58
N ASP A 267 11.64 -3.99 17.39
CA ASP A 267 11.34 -4.52 16.06
C ASP A 267 10.75 -3.41 15.20
N THR A 268 11.18 -3.37 13.93
CA THR A 268 10.79 -2.32 12.99
C THR A 268 10.34 -2.92 11.68
N LEU A 269 9.33 -2.29 11.07
CA LEU A 269 8.98 -2.46 9.67
C LEU A 269 9.83 -1.49 8.84
N HIS A 270 10.47 -1.99 7.79
CA HIS A 270 11.07 -1.17 6.76
C HIS A 270 9.98 -0.73 5.77
N LEU A 271 9.95 0.56 5.45
CA LEU A 271 9.07 1.11 4.43
C LEU A 271 9.91 1.66 3.30
N HIS A 272 9.72 1.12 2.11
CA HIS A 272 10.28 1.66 0.88
C HIS A 272 9.24 2.51 0.18
N VAL A 273 9.48 3.83 0.09
CA VAL A 273 8.57 4.79 -0.54
C VAL A 273 9.24 5.43 -1.75
N VAL A 274 8.54 5.46 -2.88
CA VAL A 274 9.10 5.96 -4.15
C VAL A 274 8.26 7.12 -4.69
N PRO A 275 8.46 8.36 -4.20
CA PRO A 275 7.78 9.53 -4.73
C PRO A 275 8.15 9.85 -6.18
N ALA A 276 9.27 9.35 -6.68
CA ALA A 276 9.78 9.55 -8.03
C ALA A 276 9.79 11.03 -8.44
N ALA A 277 10.18 11.92 -7.51
CA ALA A 277 10.24 13.37 -7.70
C ALA A 277 8.92 14.07 -8.06
N LYS A 278 7.78 13.37 -7.94
CA LYS A 278 6.44 13.89 -8.29
C LYS A 278 5.90 14.87 -7.25
N TYR A 279 6.38 14.77 -6.02
CA TYR A 279 5.91 15.57 -4.89
C TYR A 279 6.97 16.59 -4.48
N ASP A 280 6.52 17.76 -4.03
CA ASP A 280 7.40 18.67 -3.31
C ASP A 280 7.87 17.99 -2.01
N THR A 281 9.17 18.01 -1.75
CA THR A 281 9.76 17.29 -0.62
C THR A 281 9.24 17.79 0.72
N GLY A 282 9.02 19.10 0.90
CA GLY A 282 8.49 19.66 2.13
C GLY A 282 7.05 19.21 2.36
N VAL A 283 6.22 19.24 1.30
CA VAL A 283 4.84 18.74 1.36
C VAL A 283 4.80 17.24 1.68
N PHE A 284 5.65 16.45 1.03
CA PHE A 284 5.75 15.02 1.29
C PHE A 284 6.17 14.73 2.73
N ALA A 285 7.26 15.35 3.20
CA ALA A 285 7.79 15.15 4.55
C ALA A 285 6.79 15.61 5.62
N TYR A 286 6.12 16.75 5.41
CA TYR A 286 5.08 17.23 6.32
C TYR A 286 3.88 16.27 6.39
N ASN A 287 3.32 15.88 5.24
CA ASN A 287 2.14 15.02 5.22
C ASN A 287 2.44 13.61 5.72
N PHE A 288 3.58 13.04 5.36
CA PHE A 288 3.89 11.66 5.75
C PHE A 288 4.43 11.61 7.18
N VAL A 289 5.47 12.38 7.51
CA VAL A 289 6.15 12.30 8.80
C VAL A 289 5.39 13.07 9.89
N LYS A 290 5.13 14.36 9.67
CA LYS A 290 4.56 15.23 10.73
C LYS A 290 3.09 14.93 10.99
N ARG A 291 2.26 14.85 9.95
CA ARG A 291 0.84 14.49 10.11
C ARG A 291 0.68 13.02 10.50
N GLY A 292 1.47 12.12 9.92
CA GLY A 292 1.45 10.71 10.31
C GLY A 292 1.76 10.49 11.78
N PHE A 293 2.77 11.16 12.34
CA PHE A 293 3.05 11.13 13.78
C PHE A 293 1.86 11.62 14.62
N LYS A 294 1.20 12.69 14.19
CA LYS A 294 0.12 13.32 14.96
C LYS A 294 -1.21 12.55 14.87
N HIS A 295 -1.65 12.26 13.66
CA HIS A 295 -2.99 11.74 13.34
C HIS A 295 -3.02 10.25 13.00
N GLY A 296 -1.86 9.66 12.68
CA GLY A 296 -1.77 8.30 12.19
C GLY A 296 -1.87 8.21 10.67
N LEU A 297 -1.70 7.02 10.13
CA LEU A 297 -1.68 6.73 8.70
C LEU A 297 -2.38 5.41 8.40
N ARG A 298 -2.90 5.29 7.18
CA ARG A 298 -3.26 4.01 6.58
C ARG A 298 -2.38 3.78 5.37
N LEU A 299 -1.64 2.68 5.37
CA LEU A 299 -0.71 2.33 4.30
C LEU A 299 -1.26 1.16 3.50
N VAL A 300 -1.12 1.23 2.18
CA VAL A 300 -1.31 0.08 1.29
C VAL A 300 0.03 -0.28 0.70
N GLY A 301 0.42 -1.54 0.78
CA GLY A 301 1.71 -1.98 0.28
C GLY A 301 1.83 -3.47 0.02
N THR A 302 2.94 -3.87 -0.60
CA THR A 302 3.27 -5.29 -0.79
C THR A 302 4.43 -5.67 0.12
N LEU A 303 4.30 -6.78 0.84
CA LEU A 303 5.38 -7.30 1.67
C LEU A 303 6.49 -7.93 0.84
N LYS A 304 7.73 -7.73 1.31
CA LYS A 304 8.93 -8.41 0.84
C LYS A 304 9.51 -9.31 1.92
N SER A 305 10.64 -9.92 1.59
CA SER A 305 11.45 -10.67 2.56
C SER A 305 12.16 -9.72 3.51
N GLU A 306 12.30 -10.16 4.77
CA GLU A 306 12.47 -9.25 5.93
C GLU A 306 11.18 -8.44 6.17
N PRO A 307 10.90 -7.88 7.37
CA PRO A 307 9.73 -7.02 7.52
C PRO A 307 9.97 -5.72 6.74
N ASP A 308 9.74 -5.77 5.43
CA ASP A 308 9.88 -4.70 4.44
C ASP A 308 8.61 -4.62 3.60
N MET A 309 8.13 -3.39 3.40
CA MET A 309 6.94 -3.09 2.63
C MET A 309 7.26 -2.04 1.57
N ASN A 310 6.99 -2.41 0.30
CA ASN A 310 6.83 -1.41 -0.76
C ASN A 310 5.52 -0.68 -0.54
N VAL A 311 5.58 0.61 -0.29
CA VAL A 311 4.38 1.44 -0.10
C VAL A 311 3.82 1.84 -1.46
N LEU A 312 2.60 1.40 -1.74
CA LEU A 312 1.85 1.75 -2.94
C LEU A 312 1.03 3.03 -2.75
N ALA A 313 0.43 3.20 -1.57
CA ALA A 313 -0.35 4.39 -1.25
C ALA A 313 -0.35 4.69 0.25
N ILE A 314 -0.51 5.97 0.58
CA ILE A 314 -0.55 6.49 1.95
C ILE A 314 -1.80 7.36 2.08
N TYR A 315 -2.56 7.12 3.13
CA TYR A 315 -3.76 7.86 3.49
C TYR A 315 -3.62 8.36 4.92
N GLU A 316 -4.32 9.44 5.24
CA GLU A 316 -4.50 9.85 6.62
C GLU A 316 -5.51 8.92 7.32
N ARG A 317 -5.36 8.77 8.63
CA ARG A 317 -6.27 7.96 9.44
C ARG A 317 -7.50 8.74 9.89
#